data_AF-A0A349Z4Y7-F1
#
_entry.id   AF-A0A349Z4Y7-F1
#
_cell.length_a   1.000
_cell.length_b   1.000
_cell.length_c   1.000
_cell.angle_alpha   90.00
_cell.angle_beta   90.00
_cell.angle_gamma   90.00
#
_symmetry.space_group_name_H-M   'P 1'
#
loop_
_entity.id
_entity.type
_entity.pdbx_description
1 polymer ?
#
loop_
_entity_poly.entity_id
_entity_poly.type
_entity_poly.pdbx_seq_one_letter_code
_entity_poly.pdbx_strand_id
1 'polypeptide(L)'
;MSISQFIEEKSHQLCFYLRAFWQGTLNYQELNYFFWDTLEEWALYRSDDLEPSTHKERVFWHLLHQIHYWREDQLIDDEILREELAHCVAYLKGESVYPMDCIGIRP
;
A
#
# COMPACT_ATOMS: atom_id res chain seq x y z
N MET A 1 16.63 -1.61 10.66
CA MET A 1 15.24 -2.09 10.55
C MET A 1 15.24 -3.18 9.49
N SER A 2 14.52 -4.29 9.68
CA SER A 2 14.43 -5.35 8.67
C SER A 2 13.39 -5.02 7.60
N ILE A 3 13.41 -5.69 6.45
CA ILE A 3 12.38 -5.53 5.40
C ILE A 3 10.99 -5.78 6.01
N SER A 4 10.83 -6.84 6.80
CA SER A 4 9.55 -7.14 7.45
C SER A 4 9.07 -6.04 8.39
N GLN A 5 9.98 -5.38 9.12
CA GLN A 5 9.62 -4.26 10.00
C GLN A 5 9.18 -3.03 9.19
N PHE A 6 9.94 -2.69 8.14
CA PHE A 6 9.58 -1.60 7.23
C PHE A 6 8.19 -1.80 6.63
N ILE A 7 7.95 -2.99 6.07
CA ILE A 7 6.66 -3.35 5.48
C ILE A 7 5.55 -3.28 6.52
N GLU A 8 5.77 -3.74 7.76
CA GLU A 8 4.78 -3.67 8.84
C GLU A 8 4.40 -2.22 9.18
N GLU A 9 5.41 -1.37 9.42
CA GLU A 9 5.22 0.03 9.78
C GLU A 9 4.53 0.81 8.65
N LYS A 10 5.01 0.66 7.41
CA LYS A 10 4.43 1.32 6.25
C LYS A 10 3.05 0.78 5.88
N SER A 11 2.75 -0.49 6.13
CA SER A 11 1.40 -1.03 5.96
C SER A 11 0.39 -0.34 6.88
N HIS A 12 0.74 -0.12 8.15
CA HIS A 12 -0.13 0.60 9.07
C HIS A 12 -0.37 2.04 8.64
N GLN A 13 0.69 2.74 8.20
CA GLN A 13 0.58 4.09 7.67
C GLN A 13 -0.30 4.11 6.41
N LEU A 14 -0.01 3.28 5.41
CA LEU A 14 -0.80 3.20 4.18
C LEU A 14 -2.29 2.95 4.46
N CYS A 15 -2.61 2.01 5.35
CA CYS A 15 -3.99 1.72 5.76
C CYS A 15 -4.67 2.91 6.44
N PHE A 16 -3.93 3.68 7.24
CA PHE A 16 -4.43 4.88 7.91
C PHE A 16 -4.72 5.99 6.89
N TYR A 17 -3.77 6.26 5.99
CA TYR A 17 -3.87 7.29 4.96
C TYR A 17 -5.02 7.01 3.98
N LEU A 18 -5.13 5.77 3.47
CA LEU A 18 -6.23 5.37 2.57
C LEU A 18 -7.60 5.50 3.22
N ARG A 19 -7.73 5.10 4.49
CA ARG A 19 -8.97 5.27 5.24
C ARG A 19 -9.34 6.75 5.39
N ALA A 20 -8.37 7.60 5.73
CA ALA A 20 -8.59 9.03 5.87
C ALA A 20 -8.98 9.68 4.53
N PHE A 21 -8.35 9.26 3.43
CA PHE A 21 -8.67 9.69 2.07
C PHE A 21 -10.12 9.35 1.69
N TRP A 22 -10.54 8.09 1.83
CA TRP A 22 -11.92 7.68 1.53
C TRP A 22 -12.97 8.31 2.46
N GLN A 23 -12.57 8.75 3.64
CA GLN A 23 -13.43 9.51 4.56
C GLN A 23 -13.47 11.02 4.24
N GLY A 24 -12.69 11.50 3.26
CA GLY A 24 -12.59 12.91 2.91
C GLY A 24 -11.84 13.76 3.94
N THR A 25 -11.06 13.14 4.84
CA THR A 25 -10.27 13.86 5.86
C THR A 25 -8.81 14.04 5.47
N LEU A 26 -8.39 13.44 4.34
CA LEU A 26 -7.06 13.55 3.77
C LEU A 26 -7.16 13.86 2.27
N ASN A 27 -6.37 14.82 1.80
CA ASN A 27 -6.30 15.16 0.38
C ASN A 27 -5.48 14.12 -0.40
N TYR A 28 -5.80 13.91 -1.67
CA TYR A 28 -5.05 13.00 -2.56
C TYR A 28 -3.56 13.32 -2.66
N GLN A 29 -3.17 14.58 -2.53
CA GLN A 29 -1.77 15.00 -2.56
C GLN A 29 -0.94 14.36 -1.42
N GLU A 30 -1.55 14.12 -0.26
CA GLU A 30 -0.86 13.46 0.87
C GLU A 30 -0.59 11.98 0.58
N LEU A 31 -1.46 11.30 -0.19
CA LEU A 31 -1.18 9.94 -0.67
C LEU A 31 0.03 9.91 -1.62
N ASN A 32 0.16 10.93 -2.48
CA ASN A 32 1.32 11.05 -3.37
C ASN A 32 2.62 11.34 -2.61
N TYR A 33 2.58 12.21 -1.59
CA TYR A 33 3.75 12.42 -0.74
C TYR A 33 4.13 11.15 -0.01
N PHE A 34 3.17 10.45 0.61
CA PHE A 34 3.42 9.17 1.25
C PHE A 34 4.05 8.15 0.29
N PHE A 35 3.58 8.08 -0.95
CA PHE A 35 4.15 7.21 -1.98
C PHE A 35 5.63 7.51 -2.23
N TRP A 36 5.96 8.78 -2.52
CA TRP A 36 7.33 9.18 -2.82
C TRP A 36 8.26 9.03 -1.61
N ASP A 37 7.83 9.44 -0.42
CA ASP A 37 8.59 9.29 0.82
C ASP A 37 8.88 7.82 1.12
N THR A 38 7.90 6.93 0.86
CA THR A 38 8.07 5.49 1.04
C THR A 38 9.09 4.91 0.07
N LEU A 39 9.09 5.34 -1.20
CA LEU A 39 10.08 4.90 -2.19
C LEU A 39 11.48 5.44 -1.89
N GLU A 40 11.58 6.70 -1.46
CA GLU A 40 12.87 7.29 -1.05
C GLU A 40 13.45 6.56 0.15
N GLU A 41 12.64 6.29 1.18
CA GLU A 41 13.07 5.52 2.34
C GLU A 41 13.45 4.09 1.94
N TRP A 42 12.68 3.44 1.07
CA TRP A 42 13.01 2.11 0.53
C TRP A 42 14.35 2.08 -0.19
N ALA A 43 14.67 3.10 -0.99
CA ALA A 43 15.95 3.18 -1.71
C ALA A 43 17.18 3.24 -0.77
N LEU A 44 17.00 3.64 0.48
CA LEU A 44 18.06 3.61 1.51
C LEU A 44 18.27 2.21 2.10
N TYR A 45 17.31 1.30 1.97
CA TYR A 45 17.48 -0.09 2.37
C TYR A 45 18.39 -0.80 1.37
N ARG A 46 19.63 -1.05 1.81
CA ARG A 46 20.53 -1.99 1.15
C ARG A 46 20.14 -3.41 1.53
N SER A 47 18.98 -3.83 1.03
CA SER A 47 18.51 -5.21 1.15
C SER A 47 19.31 -6.05 0.16
N ASP A 48 20.07 -7.04 0.63
CA ASP A 48 20.51 -8.10 -0.26
C ASP A 48 19.25 -8.77 -0.81
N ASP A 49 19.09 -8.84 -2.14
CA ASP A 49 17.93 -9.34 -2.89
C ASP A 49 17.49 -10.79 -2.57
N LEU A 50 18.12 -11.41 -1.56
CA LEU A 50 18.03 -12.81 -1.19
C LEU A 50 16.84 -13.12 -0.27
N GLU A 51 16.26 -12.14 0.45
CA GLU A 51 15.08 -12.40 1.29
C GLU A 51 13.82 -12.59 0.42
N PRO A 52 13.10 -13.71 0.53
CA PRO A 52 11.89 -13.95 -0.25
C PRO A 52 10.75 -13.01 0.19
N SER A 53 10.08 -12.38 -0.78
CA SER A 53 8.96 -11.48 -0.47
C SER A 53 7.79 -12.22 0.16
N THR A 54 7.33 -11.71 1.30
CA THR A 54 6.16 -12.25 2.02
C THR A 54 4.85 -11.89 1.30
N HIS A 55 3.75 -12.58 1.61
CA HIS A 55 2.44 -12.19 1.08
C HIS A 55 2.04 -10.77 1.53
N LYS A 56 2.36 -10.37 2.76
CA LYS A 56 2.11 -9.01 3.25
C LYS A 56 2.88 -7.97 2.45
N GLU A 57 4.16 -8.21 2.17
CA GLU A 57 4.97 -7.36 1.30
C GLU A 57 4.39 -7.24 -0.11
N ARG A 58 3.93 -8.35 -0.70
CA ARG A 58 3.28 -8.33 -2.02
C ARG A 58 2.02 -7.48 -2.01
N VAL A 59 1.15 -7.64 -1.02
CA VAL A 59 -0.08 -6.82 -0.93
C VAL A 59 0.25 -5.36 -0.68
N PHE A 60 1.27 -5.07 0.14
CA PHE A 60 1.72 -3.72 0.40
C PHE A 60 2.18 -3.02 -0.89
N TRP A 61 3.11 -3.63 -1.63
CA TRP A 61 3.62 -3.01 -2.87
C TRP A 61 2.54 -2.91 -3.95
N HIS A 62 1.65 -3.90 -4.03
CA HIS A 62 0.51 -3.84 -4.93
C HIS A 62 -0.37 -2.63 -4.60
N LEU A 63 -0.81 -2.51 -3.35
CA LEU A 63 -1.68 -1.42 -2.89
C LEU A 63 -0.99 -0.05 -3.06
N LEU A 64 0.28 0.06 -2.70
CA LEU A 64 1.07 1.28 -2.85
C LEU A 64 1.16 1.72 -4.33
N HIS A 65 1.34 0.76 -5.24
CA HIS A 65 1.31 1.04 -6.67
C HIS A 65 -0.08 1.49 -7.14
N GLN A 66 -1.15 0.79 -6.73
CA GLN A 66 -2.51 1.14 -7.15
C GLN A 66 -2.88 2.58 -6.78
N ILE A 67 -2.56 3.04 -5.57
CA ILE A 67 -2.91 4.40 -5.13
C ILE A 67 -2.22 5.51 -5.91
N HIS A 68 -1.08 5.22 -6.55
CA HIS A 68 -0.36 6.18 -7.38
C HIS A 68 -0.72 6.06 -8.86
N TYR A 69 -1.06 4.84 -9.31
CA TYR A 69 -1.43 4.56 -10.70
C TYR A 69 -2.79 5.16 -11.08
N TRP A 70 -3.78 5.06 -10.19
CA TRP A 70 -5.13 5.55 -10.45
C TRP A 70 -5.26 7.04 -10.17
N ARG A 71 -6.18 7.69 -10.89
CA ARG A 71 -6.52 9.09 -10.64
C ARG A 71 -7.42 9.22 -9.41
N GLU A 72 -7.40 10.40 -8.79
CA GLU A 72 -8.20 10.70 -7.59
C GLU A 72 -9.70 10.40 -7.78
N ASP A 73 -10.28 10.79 -8.91
CA ASP A 73 -11.69 10.53 -9.24
C ASP A 73 -11.99 9.02 -9.25
N GLN A 74 -11.10 8.22 -9.84
CA GLN A 74 -11.26 6.77 -9.88
C GLN A 74 -11.16 6.12 -8.49
N LEU A 75 -10.25 6.59 -7.64
CA LEU A 75 -10.09 6.06 -6.28
C LEU A 75 -11.29 6.38 -5.37
N ILE A 76 -12.12 7.36 -5.74
CA ILE A 76 -13.31 7.78 -4.99
C ILE A 76 -14.59 7.16 -5.58
N ASP A 77 -14.75 7.29 -6.90
CA ASP A 77 -16.02 7.04 -7.60
C ASP A 77 -16.14 5.61 -8.15
N ASP A 78 -15.02 4.91 -8.39
CA ASP A 78 -15.04 3.52 -8.84
C ASP A 78 -15.25 2.58 -7.65
N GLU A 79 -16.49 2.12 -7.47
CA GLU A 79 -16.87 1.25 -6.35
C GLU A 79 -16.14 -0.10 -6.37
N ILE A 80 -15.90 -0.65 -7.56
CA ILE A 80 -15.24 -1.96 -7.72
C ILE A 80 -13.77 -1.82 -7.29
N LEU A 81 -13.08 -0.81 -7.82
CA LEU A 81 -11.70 -0.52 -7.43
C LEU A 81 -11.61 -0.29 -5.92
N ARG A 82 -12.52 0.52 -5.36
CA ARG A 82 -12.50 0.80 -3.92
C ARG A 82 -12.68 -0.45 -3.08
N GLU A 83 -13.55 -1.38 -3.49
CA GLU A 83 -13.75 -2.66 -2.82
C GLU A 83 -12.49 -3.55 -2.89
N GLU A 84 -11.84 -3.62 -4.05
CA GLU A 84 -10.58 -4.36 -4.22
C GLU A 84 -9.46 -3.81 -3.33
N LEU A 85 -9.30 -2.48 -3.30
CA LEU A 85 -8.31 -1.84 -2.43
C LEU A 85 -8.67 -2.00 -0.94
N ALA A 86 -9.97 -2.00 -0.60
CA ALA A 86 -10.42 -2.25 0.77
C ALA A 86 -10.08 -3.67 1.24
N HIS A 87 -10.17 -4.69 0.36
CA HIS A 87 -9.72 -6.05 0.67
C HIS A 87 -8.20 -6.10 0.93
N CYS A 88 -7.40 -5.34 0.17
CA CYS A 88 -5.97 -5.21 0.43
C CYS A 88 -5.70 -4.58 1.81
N VAL A 89 -6.41 -3.51 2.15
CA VAL A 89 -6.31 -2.84 3.46
C VAL A 89 -6.70 -3.78 4.60
N ALA A 90 -7.78 -4.54 4.45
CA ALA A 90 -8.22 -5.52 5.46
C ALA A 90 -7.16 -6.62 5.65
N TYR A 91 -6.53 -7.09 4.57
CA TYR A 91 -5.48 -8.09 4.66
C TYR A 91 -4.24 -7.57 5.39
N LEU A 92 -3.81 -6.33 5.09
CA LEU A 92 -2.65 -5.71 5.74
C LEU A 92 -2.87 -5.51 7.25
N LYS A 93 -4.13 -5.33 7.69
CA LYS A 93 -4.52 -5.27 9.11
C LYS A 93 -4.70 -6.65 9.77
N GLY A 94 -4.65 -7.73 9.01
CA GLY A 94 -4.92 -9.09 9.50
C GLY A 94 -6.40 -9.40 9.69
N GLU A 95 -7.30 -8.62 9.07
CA GLU A 95 -8.75 -8.75 9.19
C GLU A 95 -9.36 -9.63 8.07
N SER A 96 -8.62 -9.91 7.00
CA SER A 96 -9.08 -10.72 5.86
C SER A 96 -8.05 -11.73 5.37
N VAL A 97 -8.48 -12.58 4.44
CA VAL A 97 -7.60 -13.48 3.68
C VAL A 97 -6.87 -12.75 2.56
N TYR A 98 -5.86 -13.41 1.97
CA TYR A 98 -5.06 -12.86 0.88
C TYR A 98 -5.97 -12.43 -0.30
N PRO A 99 -5.83 -11.20 -0.82
CA PRO A 99 -6.70 -10.71 -1.88
C PRO A 99 -6.37 -11.36 -3.24
N MET A 100 -7.35 -11.44 -4.12
CA MET A 100 -7.19 -11.99 -5.46
C MET A 100 -6.34 -11.04 -6.34
N ASP A 101 -5.56 -11.61 -7.27
CA ASP A 101 -4.75 -10.88 -8.27
C ASP A 101 -3.79 -9.80 -7.74
N CYS A 102 -3.36 -9.90 -6.47
CA CYS A 102 -2.35 -9.04 -5.88
C CYS A 102 -0.94 -9.33 -6.39
N ILE A 103 -0.54 -8.65 -7.47
CA ILE A 103 0.82 -8.64 -8.00
C ILE A 103 1.53 -7.39 -7.50
N GLY A 104 2.26 -7.52 -6.40
CA GLY A 104 3.15 -6.47 -5.90
C GLY A 104 4.58 -6.97 -5.87
N ILE A 105 5.47 -6.16 -6.41
CA ILE A 105 6.90 -6.44 -6.53
C ILE A 105 7.60 -5.22 -5.95
N ARG A 106 8.59 -5.46 -5.07
CA ARG A 106 9.42 -4.38 -4.54
C ARG A 106 10.16 -3.67 -5.69
N PRO A 107 10.29 -2.34 -5.63
CA PRO A 107 11.08 -1.55 -6.58
C PRO A 107 12.56 -1.96 -6.60
#